data_AF-A0A0B1SVW9-F1
#
_entry.id   AF-A0A0B1SVW9-F1
#
_cell.length_a   1.000
_cell.length_b   1.000
_cell.length_c   1.000
_cell.angle_alpha   90.00
_cell.angle_beta   90.00
_cell.angle_gamma   90.00
#
_symmetry.space_group_name_H-M   'P 1'
#
loop_
_entity.id
_entity.type
_entity.pdbx_description
1 polymer ?
#
loop_
_entity_poly.entity_id
_entity_poly.type
_entity_poly.pdbx_seq_one_letter_code
_entity_poly.pdbx_strand_id
1 'polypeptide(L)'
;MRLIKGEEKHAEWLRGIGEGTSFIPDSLHVELPLNICMPNERSITEWLYDKDLVENAEKMGKVALLTVRHNYALELNELVLEEIPGETVYLFEINTPAPEEDGYNGMPCDDEEYLHKLTPSGMPKYRIFLKKGAIIMLLRNIDVSGGLCNGTRLEVLSVMCDNRLLYCRNLLYGRNTFLTRMPLTKTKMG
;
A
#
# COMPACT_ATOMS: atom_id res chain seq x y z
N MET A 1 -17.83 -9.93 17.11
CA MET A 1 -18.17 -10.22 15.69
C MET A 1 -19.66 -10.58 15.67
N ARG A 2 -20.50 -9.91 14.86
CA ARG A 2 -21.91 -10.32 14.73
C ARG A 2 -22.01 -11.41 13.67
N LEU A 3 -22.54 -12.57 14.04
CA LEU A 3 -22.73 -13.70 13.14
C LEU A 3 -23.84 -13.41 12.14
N ILE A 4 -23.58 -13.65 10.86
CA ILE A 4 -24.58 -13.58 9.81
C ILE A 4 -25.24 -14.97 9.70
N LYS A 5 -26.51 -15.01 9.29
CA LYS A 5 -27.26 -16.26 9.09
C LYS A 5 -26.52 -17.16 8.08
N GLY A 6 -26.14 -18.38 8.49
CA GLY A 6 -25.37 -19.33 7.65
C GLY A 6 -23.90 -19.51 8.03
N GLU A 7 -23.36 -18.71 8.96
CA GLU A 7 -21.95 -18.78 9.39
C GLU A 7 -21.73 -19.61 10.67
N GLU A 8 -22.66 -20.51 11.01
CA GLU A 8 -22.62 -21.28 12.27
C GLU A 8 -21.32 -22.09 12.43
N LYS A 9 -20.84 -22.72 11.35
CA LYS A 9 -19.56 -23.46 11.36
C LYS A 9 -18.35 -22.56 11.62
N HIS A 10 -18.36 -21.33 11.09
CA HIS A 10 -17.28 -20.38 11.34
C HIS A 10 -17.32 -19.87 12.78
N ALA A 11 -18.53 -19.64 13.32
CA ALA A 11 -18.74 -19.29 14.72
C ALA A 11 -18.19 -20.33 15.68
N GLU A 12 -18.49 -21.61 15.41
CA GLU A 12 -18.03 -22.74 16.22
C GLU A 12 -16.51 -22.85 16.20
N TRP A 13 -15.88 -22.68 15.03
CA TRP A 13 -14.42 -22.67 14.90
C TRP A 13 -13.79 -21.51 15.67
N LEU A 14 -14.31 -20.28 15.53
CA LEU A 14 -13.83 -19.12 16.29
C LEU A 14 -13.97 -19.32 17.80
N ARG A 15 -15.07 -19.93 18.25
CA ARG A 15 -15.28 -20.27 19.66
C ARG A 15 -14.22 -21.27 20.13
N GLY A 16 -13.95 -22.31 19.34
CA GLY A 16 -12.93 -23.32 19.67
C GLY A 16 -11.53 -22.73 19.82
N ILE A 17 -11.18 -21.72 19.01
CA ILE A 17 -9.93 -20.95 19.20
C ILE A 17 -9.93 -20.23 20.55
N GLY A 18 -11.02 -19.54 20.88
CA GLY A 18 -11.14 -18.80 22.15
C GLY A 18 -11.11 -19.70 23.39
N GLU A 19 -11.59 -20.93 23.27
CA GLU A 19 -11.63 -21.93 24.34
C GLU A 19 -10.36 -22.78 24.42
N GLY A 20 -9.41 -22.65 23.48
CA GLY A 20 -8.18 -23.45 23.50
C GLY A 20 -8.30 -24.85 22.90
N THR A 21 -9.39 -25.18 22.23
CA THR A 21 -9.68 -26.54 21.74
C THR A 21 -9.32 -26.78 20.28
N SER A 22 -9.09 -25.70 19.50
CA SER A 22 -8.74 -25.78 18.07
C SER A 22 -7.25 -25.79 17.77
N PHE A 23 -6.40 -25.87 18.79
CA PHE A 23 -4.95 -25.92 18.61
C PHE A 23 -4.51 -27.31 18.15
N ILE A 24 -3.55 -27.36 17.23
CA ILE A 24 -2.86 -28.61 16.89
C ILE A 24 -2.00 -29.06 18.09
N PRO A 25 -1.46 -30.30 18.10
CA PRO A 25 -0.79 -30.88 19.28
C PRO A 25 0.36 -30.06 19.89
N ASP A 26 0.88 -29.06 19.18
CA ASP A 26 1.92 -28.14 19.67
C ASP A 26 1.39 -27.00 20.57
N SER A 27 0.07 -26.87 20.71
CA SER A 27 -0.60 -25.81 21.48
C SER A 27 -0.26 -24.37 21.02
N LEU A 28 0.35 -24.20 19.84
CA LEU A 28 0.80 -22.92 19.33
C LEU A 28 0.09 -22.53 18.03
N HIS A 29 -0.22 -23.51 17.18
CA HIS A 29 -0.84 -23.26 15.88
C HIS A 29 -2.28 -23.75 15.83
N VAL A 30 -3.06 -23.13 14.95
CA VAL A 30 -4.45 -23.49 14.65
C VAL A 30 -4.55 -23.79 13.16
N GLU A 31 -5.31 -24.82 12.81
CA GLU A 31 -5.62 -25.13 11.41
C GLU A 31 -6.71 -24.18 10.89
N LEU A 32 -6.41 -23.50 9.78
CA LEU A 32 -7.34 -22.60 9.12
C LEU A 32 -8.34 -23.40 8.26
N PRO A 33 -9.66 -23.14 8.39
CA PRO A 33 -10.66 -23.76 7.55
C PRO A 33 -10.43 -23.43 6.07
N LEU A 34 -10.38 -24.44 5.21
CA LEU A 34 -10.09 -24.25 3.78
C LEU A 34 -11.08 -23.32 3.07
N ASN A 35 -12.30 -23.19 3.57
CA ASN A 35 -13.34 -22.33 3.00
C ASN A 35 -13.07 -20.82 3.20
N ILE A 36 -12.10 -20.44 4.02
CA ILE A 36 -11.65 -19.04 4.17
C ILE A 36 -10.24 -18.82 3.62
N CYS A 37 -9.67 -19.84 2.96
CA CYS A 37 -8.34 -19.80 2.38
C CYS A 37 -8.42 -19.62 0.86
N MET A 38 -7.54 -18.78 0.32
CA MET A 38 -7.28 -18.68 -1.12
C MET A 38 -5.89 -19.26 -1.42
N PRO A 39 -5.67 -19.84 -2.61
CA PRO A 39 -4.45 -20.58 -2.90
C PRO A 39 -3.21 -19.70 -3.09
N ASN A 40 -3.39 -18.43 -3.49
CA ASN A 40 -2.30 -17.47 -3.69
C ASN A 40 -2.84 -16.02 -3.67
N GLU A 41 -1.91 -15.08 -3.61
CA GLU A 41 -2.14 -13.63 -3.59
C GLU A 41 -2.92 -13.15 -4.82
N ARG A 42 -2.60 -13.68 -6.01
CA ARG A 42 -3.29 -13.33 -7.26
C ARG A 42 -4.77 -13.71 -7.22
N SER A 43 -5.11 -14.84 -6.63
CA SER A 43 -6.50 -15.27 -6.47
C SER A 43 -7.28 -14.32 -5.56
N ILE A 44 -6.61 -13.75 -4.54
CA ILE A 44 -7.21 -12.74 -3.66
C ILE A 44 -7.45 -11.44 -4.42
N THR A 45 -6.48 -10.98 -5.22
CA THR A 45 -6.61 -9.73 -5.98
C THR A 45 -7.67 -9.85 -7.06
N GLU A 46 -7.73 -10.96 -7.79
CA GLU A 46 -8.77 -11.22 -8.82
C GLU A 46 -10.17 -11.34 -8.22
N TRP A 47 -10.28 -11.92 -7.01
CA TRP A 47 -11.56 -12.04 -6.31
C TRP A 47 -12.06 -10.69 -5.76
N LEU A 48 -11.16 -9.89 -5.17
CA LEU A 48 -11.54 -8.63 -4.50
C LEU A 48 -11.61 -7.44 -5.47
N TYR A 49 -10.66 -7.35 -6.41
CA TYR A 49 -10.53 -6.26 -7.37
C TYR A 49 -11.02 -6.70 -8.74
N ASP A 50 -12.31 -7.01 -8.82
CA ASP A 50 -12.97 -7.31 -10.09
C ASP A 50 -12.96 -6.11 -11.05
N LYS A 51 -13.35 -6.36 -12.31
CA LYS A 51 -13.37 -5.34 -13.37
C LYS A 51 -14.22 -4.12 -13.00
N ASP A 52 -15.37 -4.35 -12.37
CA ASP A 52 -16.30 -3.28 -11.99
C ASP A 52 -15.72 -2.40 -10.86
N LEU A 53 -14.92 -2.98 -9.97
CA LEU A 53 -14.24 -2.26 -8.90
C LEU A 53 -13.04 -1.47 -9.45
N VAL A 54 -12.21 -2.07 -10.29
CA VAL A 54 -10.99 -1.41 -10.82
C VAL A 54 -11.28 -0.26 -11.77
N GLU A 55 -12.42 -0.30 -12.47
CA GLU A 55 -12.87 0.80 -13.32
C GLU A 55 -13.50 1.96 -12.54
N ASN A 56 -13.85 1.76 -11.27
CA ASN A 56 -14.51 2.76 -10.43
C ASN A 56 -13.68 3.11 -9.19
N ALA A 57 -12.87 4.17 -9.31
CA ALA A 57 -12.02 4.67 -8.23
C ALA A 57 -12.77 5.04 -6.93
N GLU A 58 -14.05 5.45 -7.00
CA GLU A 58 -14.83 5.77 -5.80
C GLU A 58 -15.19 4.50 -5.01
N LYS A 59 -15.52 3.41 -5.72
CA LYS A 59 -15.74 2.10 -5.11
C LYS A 59 -14.42 1.51 -4.63
N MET A 60 -13.36 1.54 -5.45
CA MET A 60 -12.03 1.08 -5.07
C MET A 60 -11.52 1.80 -3.83
N GLY A 61 -11.75 3.11 -3.73
CA GLY A 61 -11.43 3.92 -2.56
C GLY A 61 -12.20 3.55 -1.28
N LYS A 62 -13.21 2.67 -1.33
CA LYS A 62 -13.94 2.17 -0.15
C LYS A 62 -13.46 0.78 0.29
N VAL A 63 -12.61 0.14 -0.50
CA VAL A 63 -12.05 -1.19 -0.23
C VAL A 63 -10.59 -1.07 0.22
N ALA A 64 -10.15 -1.97 1.09
CA ALA A 64 -8.76 -2.07 1.51
C ALA A 64 -8.39 -3.53 1.74
N LEU A 65 -7.21 -3.93 1.24
CA LEU A 65 -6.61 -5.22 1.52
C LEU A 65 -5.49 -5.01 2.56
N LEU A 66 -5.57 -5.74 3.67
CA LEU A 66 -4.64 -5.60 4.79
C LEU A 66 -3.80 -6.87 4.92
N THR A 67 -2.52 -6.69 5.18
CA THR A 67 -1.58 -7.78 5.47
C THR A 67 -0.81 -7.52 6.75
N VAL A 68 -0.26 -8.59 7.33
CA VAL A 68 0.54 -8.50 8.55
C VAL A 68 1.92 -7.91 8.27
N ARG A 69 2.53 -8.22 7.11
CA ARG A 69 3.88 -7.76 6.76
C ARG A 69 3.87 -6.75 5.63
N HIS A 70 4.72 -5.73 5.78
CA HIS A 70 4.85 -4.64 4.81
C HIS A 70 5.27 -5.12 3.41
N ASN A 71 6.20 -6.08 3.31
CA ASN A 71 6.65 -6.60 2.01
C ASN A 71 5.49 -7.23 1.21
N TYR A 72 4.61 -8.00 1.86
CA TYR A 72 3.41 -8.54 1.21
C TYR A 72 2.42 -7.45 0.81
N ALA A 73 2.29 -6.38 1.61
CA ALA A 73 1.45 -5.25 1.21
C ALA A 73 1.98 -4.60 -0.07
N LEU A 74 3.30 -4.46 -0.20
CA LEU A 74 3.94 -3.92 -1.40
C LEU A 74 3.71 -4.81 -2.62
N GLU A 75 3.87 -6.13 -2.50
CA GLU A 75 3.63 -7.10 -3.57
C GLU A 75 2.15 -7.09 -4.02
N LEU A 76 1.20 -7.08 -3.08
CA LEU A 76 -0.22 -7.02 -3.40
C LEU A 76 -0.60 -5.69 -4.06
N ASN A 77 -0.02 -4.56 -3.62
CA ASN A 77 -0.27 -3.28 -4.27
C ASN A 77 0.18 -3.29 -5.74
N GLU A 78 1.29 -3.96 -6.05
CA GLU A 78 1.77 -4.13 -7.43
C GLU A 78 0.81 -4.98 -8.25
N LEU A 79 0.34 -6.11 -7.71
CA LEU A 79 -0.68 -6.94 -8.36
C LEU A 79 -1.98 -6.17 -8.64
N VAL A 80 -2.47 -5.39 -7.67
CA VAL A 80 -3.68 -4.56 -7.87
C VAL A 80 -3.46 -3.50 -8.94
N LEU A 81 -2.27 -2.88 -9.00
CA LEU A 81 -1.93 -1.92 -10.05
C LEU A 81 -1.86 -2.57 -11.45
N GLU A 82 -1.48 -3.84 -11.55
CA GLU A 82 -1.52 -4.60 -12.82
C GLU A 82 -2.95 -4.72 -13.36
N GLU A 83 -3.93 -4.97 -12.47
CA GLU A 83 -5.35 -5.13 -12.82
C GLU A 83 -6.03 -3.82 -13.26
N ILE A 84 -5.53 -2.66 -12.82
CA ILE A 84 -6.08 -1.37 -13.24
C ILE A 84 -5.84 -1.17 -14.75
N PRO A 85 -6.88 -0.85 -15.55
CA PRO A 85 -6.71 -0.62 -16.98
C PRO A 85 -5.96 0.70 -17.24
N GLY A 86 -5.19 0.74 -18.32
CA GLY A 86 -4.52 1.95 -18.80
C GLY A 86 -2.99 1.86 -18.80
N GLU A 87 -2.37 2.96 -19.21
CA GLU A 87 -0.92 3.06 -19.37
C GLU A 87 -0.21 3.19 -18.03
N THR A 88 0.86 2.40 -17.87
CA THR A 88 1.73 2.43 -16.69
C THR A 88 2.75 3.54 -16.82
N VAL A 89 2.76 4.45 -15.84
CA VAL A 89 3.74 5.54 -15.73
C VAL A 89 4.71 5.24 -14.59
N TYR A 90 6.01 5.28 -14.89
CA TYR A 90 7.05 5.03 -13.90
C TYR A 90 7.59 6.34 -13.30
N LEU A 91 7.62 6.39 -11.97
CA LEU A 91 8.21 7.46 -11.17
C LEU A 91 9.44 6.91 -10.44
N PHE A 92 10.57 7.57 -10.66
CA PHE A 92 11.84 7.24 -10.00
C PHE A 92 12.20 8.31 -8.97
N GLU A 93 12.62 7.86 -7.80
CA GLU A 93 13.26 8.69 -6.80
C GLU A 93 14.57 9.28 -7.35
N ILE A 94 14.92 10.48 -6.91
CA ILE A 94 16.22 11.09 -7.19
C ILE A 94 16.94 11.16 -5.85
N ASN A 95 17.89 10.25 -5.65
CA ASN A 95 18.69 10.21 -4.43
C ASN A 95 19.93 11.11 -4.59
N THR A 96 20.25 11.87 -3.55
CA THR A 96 21.51 12.61 -3.45
C THR A 96 22.25 12.07 -2.23
N PRO A 97 23.52 11.61 -2.37
CA PRO A 97 24.31 11.12 -1.24
C PRO A 97 24.41 12.18 -0.13
N ALA A 98 24.44 11.74 1.13
CA ALA A 98 24.66 12.65 2.26
C ALA A 98 26.11 13.18 2.25
N PRO A 99 26.34 14.46 2.61
CA PRO A 99 27.69 14.99 2.74
C PRO A 99 28.45 14.28 3.87
N GLU A 100 29.77 14.12 3.70
CA GLU A 100 30.67 13.34 4.56
C GLU A 100 30.74 13.81 6.02
N GLU A 101 30.21 15.00 6.36
CA GLU A 101 30.30 15.60 7.69
C GLU A 101 29.35 14.98 8.74
N ASP A 102 28.34 14.21 8.34
CA ASP A 102 27.29 13.69 9.25
C ASP A 102 27.58 12.31 9.90
N GLY A 103 28.83 11.82 9.85
CA GLY A 103 29.35 10.82 10.80
C GLY A 103 29.66 9.42 10.26
N TYR A 104 30.90 9.00 10.59
CA TYR A 104 31.51 7.66 10.56
C TYR A 104 31.47 6.90 9.23
N ASN A 105 32.63 6.88 8.56
CA ASN A 105 32.97 6.04 7.40
C ASN A 105 31.83 5.93 6.40
N GLY A 106 31.74 6.92 5.50
CA GLY A 106 30.90 6.87 4.32
C GLY A 106 30.90 5.46 3.78
N MET A 107 29.77 4.76 4.00
CA MET A 107 29.50 3.50 3.33
C MET A 107 29.72 3.84 1.85
N PRO A 108 30.60 3.12 1.12
CA PRO A 108 30.87 3.47 -0.27
C PRO A 108 29.50 3.55 -0.95
N CYS A 109 29.08 4.75 -1.32
CA CYS A 109 27.82 5.00 -2.01
C CYS A 109 27.96 4.60 -3.48
N ASP A 110 28.82 3.61 -3.75
CA ASP A 110 29.29 3.19 -5.06
C ASP A 110 28.36 2.11 -5.64
N ASP A 111 27.49 1.51 -4.82
CA ASP A 111 26.42 0.60 -5.26
C ASP A 111 25.04 1.27 -5.14
N GLU A 112 24.74 2.17 -6.08
CA GLU A 112 23.39 2.72 -6.27
C GLU A 112 22.33 1.61 -6.35
N GLU A 113 22.69 0.45 -6.91
CA GLU A 113 21.82 -0.71 -7.03
C GLU A 113 21.43 -1.34 -5.69
N TYR A 114 22.29 -1.26 -4.68
CA TYR A 114 21.96 -1.71 -3.32
C TYR A 114 20.97 -0.76 -2.65
N LEU A 115 21.17 0.55 -2.80
CA LEU A 115 20.27 1.57 -2.28
C LEU A 115 18.88 1.48 -2.92
N HIS A 116 18.80 1.20 -4.22
CA HIS A 116 17.53 1.02 -4.94
C HIS A 116 16.72 -0.19 -4.47
N LYS A 117 17.35 -1.17 -3.79
CA LYS A 117 16.68 -2.34 -3.21
C LYS A 117 16.13 -2.08 -1.81
N LEU A 118 16.57 -1.03 -1.13
CA LEU A 118 16.08 -0.67 0.19
C LEU A 118 14.71 0.02 0.08
N THR A 119 13.76 -0.38 0.93
CA THR A 119 12.51 0.36 1.13
C THR A 119 12.33 0.56 2.64
N PRO A 120 12.98 1.60 3.21
CA PRO A 120 12.86 1.91 4.63
C PRO A 120 11.41 2.17 5.02
N SER A 121 11.06 1.88 6.27
CA SER A 121 9.71 2.17 6.79
C SER A 121 9.38 3.65 6.64
N GLY A 122 8.22 3.95 6.04
CA GLY A 122 7.77 5.32 5.80
C GLY A 122 8.36 6.01 4.58
N MET A 123 9.17 5.31 3.77
CA MET A 123 9.62 5.79 2.46
C MET A 123 8.91 5.04 1.32
N PRO A 124 8.58 5.72 0.21
CA PRO A 124 8.16 5.04 -1.01
C PRO A 124 9.27 4.13 -1.55
N LYS A 125 8.91 3.13 -2.36
CA LYS A 125 9.90 2.38 -3.14
C LYS A 125 10.67 3.34 -4.07
N TYR A 126 11.95 3.06 -4.30
CA TYR A 126 12.79 3.79 -5.27
C TYR A 126 12.10 3.97 -6.64
N ARG A 127 11.42 2.91 -7.09
CA ARG A 127 10.58 2.91 -8.29
C ARG A 127 9.13 2.70 -7.88
N ILE A 128 8.28 3.66 -8.20
CA ILE A 128 6.83 3.52 -8.14
C ILE A 128 6.31 3.49 -9.58
N PHE A 129 5.34 2.65 -9.86
CA PHE A 129 4.56 2.75 -11.08
C PHE A 129 3.10 3.03 -10.75
N LEU A 130 2.47 3.88 -11.55
CA LEU A 130 1.10 4.34 -11.37
C LEU A 130 0.33 4.22 -12.67
N LYS A 131 -0.98 4.08 -12.56
CA LYS A 131 -1.93 4.18 -13.67
C LYS A 131 -2.99 5.22 -13.34
N LYS A 132 -3.65 5.75 -14.37
CA LYS A 132 -4.86 6.54 -14.18
C LYS A 132 -5.92 5.69 -13.45
N GLY A 133 -6.58 6.26 -12.46
CA GLY A 133 -7.54 5.57 -11.59
C GLY A 133 -6.93 4.92 -10.35
N ALA A 134 -5.60 4.81 -10.27
CA ALA A 134 -4.93 4.24 -9.10
C ALA A 134 -5.18 5.05 -7.83
N ILE A 135 -5.37 4.35 -6.72
CA ILE A 135 -5.50 4.98 -5.40
C ILE A 135 -4.14 5.05 -4.73
N ILE A 136 -3.71 6.26 -4.39
CA ILE A 136 -2.47 6.54 -3.66
C ILE A 136 -2.80 7.10 -2.27
N MET A 137 -1.86 6.94 -1.34
CA MET A 137 -1.97 7.49 0.01
C MET A 137 -0.81 8.45 0.28
N LEU A 138 -1.12 9.62 0.84
CA LEU A 138 -0.10 10.55 1.30
C LEU A 138 0.61 9.99 2.54
N LEU A 139 1.94 10.04 2.56
CA LEU A 139 2.76 9.59 3.69
C LEU A 139 3.16 10.75 4.64
N ARG A 140 2.79 11.99 4.33
CA ARG A 140 3.14 13.18 5.11
C ARG A 140 2.10 14.29 4.92
N ASN A 141 2.18 15.28 5.80
CA ASN A 141 1.37 16.47 5.71
C ASN A 141 1.91 17.42 4.64
N ILE A 142 1.04 17.85 3.73
CA ILE A 142 1.35 18.82 2.66
C ILE A 142 0.59 20.11 2.96
N ASP A 143 -0.72 19.99 3.12
CA ASP A 143 -1.62 21.08 3.47
C ASP A 143 -2.73 20.52 4.37
N VAL A 144 -2.51 20.60 5.68
CA VAL A 144 -3.46 20.13 6.68
C VAL A 144 -4.78 20.91 6.59
N SER A 145 -4.72 22.21 6.28
CA SER A 145 -5.90 23.07 6.17
C SER A 145 -6.76 22.72 4.96
N GLY A 146 -6.12 22.32 3.85
CA GLY A 146 -6.75 21.82 2.64
C GLY A 146 -7.16 20.34 2.68
N GLY A 147 -6.86 19.62 3.76
CA GLY A 147 -7.19 18.20 3.92
C GLY A 147 -6.23 17.25 3.20
N LEU A 148 -4.98 17.67 2.97
CA LEU A 148 -3.87 16.88 2.42
C LEU A 148 -2.87 16.55 3.53
N CYS A 149 -3.26 15.62 4.39
CA CYS A 149 -2.44 15.12 5.50
C CYS A 149 -2.00 13.66 5.30
N ASN A 150 -1.11 13.18 6.16
CA ASN A 150 -0.73 11.77 6.18
C ASN A 150 -1.97 10.86 6.28
N GLY A 151 -2.02 9.81 5.46
CA GLY A 151 -3.16 8.90 5.35
C GLY A 151 -4.25 9.34 4.35
N THR A 152 -4.18 10.57 3.81
CA THR A 152 -5.15 11.02 2.80
C THR A 152 -5.06 10.15 1.55
N ARG A 153 -6.20 9.60 1.13
CA ARG A 153 -6.31 8.78 -0.08
C ARG A 153 -6.76 9.61 -1.28
N LEU A 154 -6.06 9.45 -2.38
CA LEU A 154 -6.26 10.20 -3.61
C LEU A 154 -6.35 9.26 -4.80
N GLU A 155 -7.21 9.57 -5.76
CA GLU A 155 -7.21 8.94 -7.08
C GLU A 155 -6.30 9.69 -8.03
N VAL A 156 -5.48 8.97 -8.80
CA VAL A 156 -4.65 9.54 -9.86
C VAL A 156 -5.49 9.79 -11.11
N LEU A 157 -5.69 11.05 -11.48
CA LEU A 157 -6.43 11.44 -12.69
C LEU A 157 -5.51 11.56 -13.91
N SER A 158 -4.27 12.02 -13.71
CA SER A 158 -3.27 12.17 -14.77
C SER A 158 -1.87 12.36 -14.18
N VAL A 159 -0.85 11.97 -14.96
CA VAL A 159 0.55 12.29 -14.72
C VAL A 159 1.02 13.23 -15.83
N MET A 160 1.59 14.37 -15.45
CA MET A 160 1.90 15.48 -16.36
C MET A 160 3.35 15.98 -16.15
N CYS A 161 3.78 16.87 -17.04
CA CYS A 161 5.06 17.58 -16.96
C CYS A 161 6.25 16.62 -16.79
N ASP A 162 6.44 15.70 -17.73
CA ASP A 162 7.51 14.69 -17.73
C ASP A 162 7.57 13.89 -16.42
N ASN A 163 6.42 13.41 -15.94
CA ASN A 163 6.30 12.60 -14.73
C ASN A 163 6.72 13.32 -13.44
N ARG A 164 6.48 14.64 -13.37
CA ARG A 164 6.80 15.47 -12.19
C ARG A 164 5.58 16.04 -11.47
N LEU A 165 4.41 15.99 -12.10
CA LEU A 165 3.17 16.52 -11.55
C LEU A 165 2.08 15.46 -11.60
N LEU A 166 1.53 15.11 -10.44
CA LEU A 166 0.33 14.28 -10.36
C LEU A 166 -0.90 15.18 -10.23
N TYR A 167 -1.87 14.97 -11.10
CA TYR A 167 -3.21 15.53 -10.94
C TYR A 167 -4.09 14.47 -10.28
N CYS A 168 -4.63 14.78 -9.11
CA CYS A 168 -5.33 13.82 -8.27
C CYS A 168 -6.67 14.35 -7.77
N ARG A 169 -7.57 13.43 -7.41
CA ARG A 169 -8.83 13.73 -6.71
C ARG A 169 -8.80 13.18 -5.30
N ASN A 170 -9.11 14.02 -4.33
CA ASN A 170 -9.28 13.61 -2.94
C ASN A 170 -10.56 12.77 -2.79
N LEU A 171 -10.43 11.53 -2.36
CA LEU A 171 -11.56 10.60 -2.26
C LEU A 171 -12.51 10.91 -1.08
N LEU A 172 -12.06 11.67 -0.09
CA LEU A 172 -12.89 12.05 1.06
C LEU A 172 -13.76 13.28 0.75
N TYR A 173 -13.19 14.30 0.10
CA TYR A 173 -13.87 15.58 -0.14
C TYR A 173 -14.23 15.84 -1.61
N GLY A 174 -13.82 14.98 -2.54
CA GLY A 174 -14.03 15.14 -3.98
C GLY A 174 -13.24 16.29 -4.63
N ARG A 175 -12.33 16.93 -3.88
CA ARG A 175 -11.54 18.08 -4.37
C ARG A 175 -10.35 17.62 -5.21
N ASN A 176 -10.12 18.29 -6.33
CA ASN A 176 -8.95 18.02 -7.16
C ASN A 176 -7.73 18.80 -6.64
N THR A 177 -6.56 18.17 -6.71
CA THR A 177 -5.29 18.73 -6.24
C THR A 177 -4.16 18.35 -7.17
N PHE A 178 -3.06 19.08 -7.07
CA PHE A 178 -1.80 18.73 -7.72
C PHE A 178 -0.78 18.31 -6.68
N LEU A 179 -0.01 17.26 -6.96
CA LEU A 179 1.13 16.85 -6.15
C LEU A 179 2.40 16.97 -6.99
N THR A 180 3.39 17.69 -6.45
CA THR A 180 4.74 17.78 -7.00
C THR A 180 5.67 16.83 -6.28
N ARG A 181 6.84 16.58 -6.86
CA ARG A 181 7.94 15.94 -6.13
C ARG A 181 8.29 16.73 -4.87
N MET A 182 8.58 16.02 -3.79
CA MET A 182 8.96 16.60 -2.50
C MET A 182 10.27 15.97 -2.04
N PRO A 183 11.22 16.76 -1.50
CA PRO A 183 12.43 16.21 -0.92
C PRO A 183 12.12 15.42 0.36
N LEU A 184 12.76 14.26 0.50
CA LEU A 184 12.72 13.45 1.71
C LEU A 184 13.95 13.81 2.58
N THR A 185 13.89 14.89 3.35
CA THR A 185 14.94 15.18 4.34
C THR A 185 14.69 14.40 5.62
N LYS A 186 15.75 13.89 6.28
CA LYS A 186 15.65 13.29 7.62
C LYS A 186 14.88 14.26 8.54
N THR A 187 13.82 13.76 9.16
CA THR A 187 13.19 14.51 10.26
C THR A 187 14.17 14.44 11.42
N LYS A 188 14.62 15.57 11.97
CA LYS A 188 15.39 15.57 13.21
C LYS A 188 14.51 14.90 14.26
N MET A 189 14.83 13.66 14.63
CA MET A 189 14.28 13.07 15.85
C MET A 189 14.85 13.91 16.99
N GLY A 190 14.01 14.77 17.57
CA GLY A 190 14.32 15.51 18.79
C GLY A 190 14.20 14.64 20.03
#